data_AF-A0A2P4Z6Q1-F1
#
_entry.id   AF-A0A2P4Z6Q1-F1
#
_cell.length_a   1.000
_cell.length_b   1.000
_cell.length_c   1.000
_cell.angle_alpha   90.00
_cell.angle_beta   90.00
_cell.angle_gamma   90.00
#
_symmetry.space_group_name_H-M   'P 1'
#
loop_
_entity.id
_entity.type
_entity.pdbx_description
1 polymer ?
#
loop_
_entity_poly.entity_id
_entity_poly.type
_entity_poly.pdbx_seq_one_letter_code
_entity_poly.pdbx_strand_id
1 'polypeptide(L)'
;MATTKTTYRVQGIPANASPDDIKTIISKALGEDGIKADPTIHSLGSNPYKPPNTSTKVATVTFAHTPENLDRRGELTADVPWDNKIHHISVDSSFQGFTPLNDTEDEIGDMIDVIAISGLSSHPFGSWKARGGKFMWLRDEVAKTANRARVLLYGYNTSLVNSESFQDIGDIAKRLSSDVNAIRGGRPGQDVFMPTPIVFIAHSLGGLVVKEAIYKMSEQYPDDFLSIYGLLLFGVPNGGIKTQYWMPIVDRNPNRGLITSLEPDAYYLRSLQDNFNRVFCFPDARVTSVYETMKSATTKVSRKAKFSFHIADAFK
;
A
#
# COMPACT_ATOMS: atom_id res chain seq x y z
N MET A 1 -8.26 20.96 -18.73
CA MET A 1 -7.56 20.17 -17.69
C MET A 1 -8.18 18.78 -17.68
N ALA A 2 -7.41 17.72 -17.92
CA ALA A 2 -7.95 16.37 -17.88
C ALA A 2 -8.39 16.06 -16.43
N THR A 3 -9.66 15.73 -16.24
CA THR A 3 -10.18 15.27 -14.95
C THR A 3 -9.49 13.96 -14.60
N THR A 4 -8.72 13.95 -13.50
CA THR A 4 -8.08 12.72 -13.02
C THR A 4 -9.17 11.80 -12.47
N LYS A 5 -9.42 10.69 -13.18
CA LYS A 5 -10.31 9.64 -12.69
C LYS A 5 -9.73 9.00 -11.43
N THR A 6 -10.59 8.73 -10.45
CA THR A 6 -10.25 7.96 -9.25
C THR A 6 -10.02 6.50 -9.64
N THR A 7 -8.96 5.90 -9.12
CA THR A 7 -8.71 4.46 -9.23
C THR A 7 -9.30 3.79 -7.99
N TYR A 8 -10.04 2.71 -8.21
CA TYR A 8 -10.61 1.87 -7.17
C TYR A 8 -9.93 0.50 -7.18
N ARG A 9 -9.94 -0.17 -6.05
CA ARG A 9 -9.62 -1.58 -5.90
C ARG A 9 -10.91 -2.38 -5.94
N VAL A 10 -10.92 -3.49 -6.67
CA VAL A 10 -12.01 -4.46 -6.69
C VAL A 10 -11.47 -5.80 -6.19
N GLN A 11 -12.13 -6.41 -5.22
CA GLN A 11 -11.74 -7.70 -4.64
C GLN A 11 -12.88 -8.72 -4.77
N GLY A 12 -12.54 -10.00 -4.64
CA GLY A 12 -13.51 -11.10 -4.71
C GLY A 12 -13.83 -11.59 -6.13
N ILE A 13 -13.10 -11.09 -7.13
CA ILE A 13 -13.27 -11.46 -8.54
C ILE A 13 -12.98 -12.97 -8.69
N PRO A 14 -13.82 -13.77 -9.37
CA PRO A 14 -13.52 -15.18 -9.63
C PRO A 14 -12.23 -15.34 -10.44
N ALA A 15 -11.34 -16.28 -10.08
CA ALA A 15 -10.08 -16.44 -10.80
C ALA A 15 -10.20 -16.88 -12.26
N ASN A 16 -11.29 -17.56 -12.62
CA ASN A 16 -11.61 -18.01 -13.98
C ASN A 16 -12.35 -16.96 -14.81
N ALA A 17 -12.67 -15.78 -14.26
CA ALA A 17 -13.39 -14.73 -14.98
C ALA A 17 -12.50 -14.12 -16.09
N SER A 18 -13.01 -14.09 -17.32
CA SER A 18 -12.38 -13.35 -18.42
C SER A 18 -12.45 -11.83 -18.20
N PRO A 19 -11.67 -11.01 -18.92
CA PRO A 19 -11.76 -9.55 -18.80
C PRO A 19 -13.18 -8.98 -18.98
N ASP A 20 -14.00 -9.57 -19.85
CA ASP A 20 -15.38 -9.15 -20.07
C ASP A 20 -16.34 -9.66 -18.97
N ASP A 21 -16.09 -10.85 -18.43
CA ASP A 21 -16.78 -11.31 -17.22
C ASP A 21 -16.51 -10.38 -16.04
N ILE A 22 -15.25 -9.95 -15.85
CA ILE A 22 -14.87 -9.04 -14.75
C ILE A 22 -15.64 -7.72 -14.87
N LYS A 23 -15.73 -7.13 -16.08
CA LYS A 23 -16.53 -5.92 -16.30
C LYS A 23 -17.99 -6.16 -15.95
N THR A 24 -18.56 -7.28 -16.38
CA THR A 24 -19.94 -7.66 -16.09
C THR A 24 -20.18 -7.83 -14.59
N ILE A 25 -19.27 -8.48 -13.88
CA ILE A 25 -19.34 -8.70 -12.43
C ILE A 25 -19.27 -7.36 -11.69
N ILE A 26 -18.35 -6.46 -12.09
CA ILE A 26 -18.25 -5.11 -11.51
C ILE A 26 -19.53 -4.32 -11.76
N SER A 27 -20.04 -4.30 -13.00
CA SER A 27 -21.29 -3.59 -13.32
C SER A 27 -22.47 -4.15 -12.51
N LYS A 28 -22.56 -5.47 -12.33
CA LYS A 28 -23.59 -6.06 -11.45
C LYS A 28 -23.42 -5.64 -10.00
N ALA A 29 -22.19 -5.63 -9.47
CA ALA A 29 -21.91 -5.19 -8.10
C ALA A 29 -22.37 -3.74 -7.86
N LEU A 30 -22.21 -2.88 -8.85
CA LEU A 30 -22.59 -1.46 -8.80
C LEU A 30 -24.10 -1.20 -8.90
N GLY A 31 -24.92 -2.20 -9.21
CA GLY A 31 -26.37 -2.04 -9.37
C GLY A 31 -26.76 -1.13 -10.53
N GLU A 32 -27.70 -0.20 -10.30
CA GLU A 32 -28.24 0.70 -11.33
C GLU A 32 -27.19 1.60 -11.99
N ASP A 33 -26.11 1.94 -11.26
CA ASP A 33 -25.01 2.76 -11.77
C ASP A 33 -24.06 1.98 -12.68
N GLY A 34 -24.06 0.65 -12.59
CA GLY A 34 -23.04 -0.20 -13.20
C GLY A 34 -23.00 -0.21 -14.72
N ILE A 35 -24.15 0.03 -15.38
CA ILE A 35 -24.23 0.10 -16.85
C ILE A 35 -23.55 1.39 -17.35
N LYS A 36 -23.65 2.50 -16.61
CA LYS A 36 -23.08 3.80 -16.99
C LYS A 36 -21.61 3.94 -16.57
N ALA A 37 -21.18 3.12 -15.61
CA ALA A 37 -19.86 3.21 -15.00
C ALA A 37 -18.72 2.88 -15.98
N ASP A 38 -18.95 1.99 -16.95
CA ASP A 38 -17.98 1.54 -17.97
C ASP A 38 -16.57 1.29 -17.38
N PRO A 39 -16.40 0.19 -16.61
CA PRO A 39 -15.16 -0.08 -15.89
C PRO A 39 -13.99 -0.39 -16.83
N THR A 40 -12.88 0.32 -16.64
CA THR A 40 -11.58 0.00 -17.25
C THR A 40 -10.69 -0.68 -16.23
N ILE A 41 -10.30 -1.92 -16.49
CA ILE A 41 -9.38 -2.72 -15.66
C ILE A 41 -7.94 -2.34 -16.04
N HIS A 42 -7.12 -2.00 -15.05
CA HIS A 42 -5.72 -1.60 -15.25
C HIS A 42 -4.71 -2.61 -14.72
N SER A 43 -5.11 -3.42 -13.75
CA SER A 43 -4.31 -4.51 -13.22
C SER A 43 -5.20 -5.63 -12.71
N LEU A 44 -4.65 -6.83 -12.64
CA LEU A 44 -5.30 -8.01 -12.11
C LEU A 44 -4.23 -8.90 -11.47
N GLY A 45 -4.46 -9.32 -10.23
CA GLY A 45 -3.56 -10.24 -9.52
C GLY A 45 -4.32 -11.11 -8.52
N SER A 46 -3.73 -12.24 -8.17
CA SER A 46 -4.31 -13.24 -7.26
C SER A 46 -4.40 -12.69 -5.86
N ASN A 47 -5.52 -12.94 -5.18
CA ASN A 47 -5.74 -12.48 -3.81
C ASN A 47 -4.64 -13.06 -2.89
N PRO A 48 -3.76 -12.21 -2.33
CA PRO A 48 -2.58 -12.67 -1.62
C PRO A 48 -2.92 -13.30 -0.26
N TYR A 49 -4.12 -13.08 0.26
CA TYR A 49 -4.59 -13.60 1.56
C TYR A 49 -5.28 -14.96 1.47
N LYS A 50 -5.54 -15.45 0.25
CA LYS A 50 -6.26 -16.70 0.04
C LYS A 50 -5.34 -17.75 -0.56
N PRO A 51 -5.44 -19.02 -0.13
CA PRO A 51 -4.73 -20.08 -0.80
C PRO A 51 -5.22 -20.22 -2.26
N PRO A 52 -4.37 -20.59 -3.23
CA PRO A 52 -4.68 -20.61 -4.67
C PRO A 52 -5.87 -21.46 -5.08
N ASN A 53 -6.24 -22.45 -4.28
CA ASN A 53 -7.42 -23.29 -4.49
C ASN A 53 -8.76 -22.60 -4.12
N THR A 54 -8.71 -21.40 -3.51
CA THR A 54 -9.86 -20.55 -3.21
C THR A 54 -9.82 -19.24 -4.01
N SER A 55 -9.10 -19.27 -5.14
CA SER A 55 -8.59 -18.11 -5.88
C SER A 55 -9.70 -17.13 -6.28
N THR A 56 -9.68 -16.02 -5.56
CA THR A 56 -10.26 -14.77 -6.05
C THR A 56 -9.12 -13.90 -6.53
N LYS A 57 -9.41 -12.98 -7.43
CA LYS A 57 -8.48 -11.97 -7.91
C LYS A 57 -8.86 -10.59 -7.35
N VAL A 58 -7.87 -9.72 -7.39
CA VAL A 58 -7.97 -8.31 -7.03
C VAL A 58 -7.58 -7.51 -8.27
N ALA A 59 -8.37 -6.49 -8.60
CA ALA A 59 -8.12 -5.62 -9.74
C ALA A 59 -8.02 -4.16 -9.31
N THR A 60 -7.30 -3.37 -10.10
CA THR A 60 -7.45 -1.90 -10.05
C THR A 60 -8.26 -1.41 -11.25
N VAL A 61 -9.24 -0.55 -10.98
CA VAL A 61 -10.26 -0.17 -11.95
C VAL A 61 -10.49 1.34 -11.91
N THR A 62 -10.75 1.94 -13.07
CA THR A 62 -11.31 3.31 -13.15
C THR A 62 -12.63 3.26 -13.87
N PHE A 63 -13.55 4.15 -13.52
CA PHE A 63 -14.84 4.28 -14.18
C PHE A 63 -14.86 5.44 -15.17
N ALA A 64 -15.60 5.31 -16.28
CA ALA A 64 -15.90 6.44 -17.16
C ALA A 64 -16.68 7.52 -16.42
N HIS A 65 -17.69 7.08 -15.67
CA HIS A 65 -18.51 7.89 -14.78
C HIS A 65 -18.45 7.26 -13.40
N THR A 66 -18.00 8.01 -12.39
CA THR A 66 -17.94 7.50 -11.02
C THR A 66 -19.35 7.19 -10.52
N PRO A 67 -19.63 5.94 -10.10
CA PRO A 67 -20.91 5.56 -9.50
C PRO A 67 -21.25 6.42 -8.27
N GLU A 68 -22.51 6.81 -8.09
CA GLU A 68 -22.89 7.75 -7.01
C GLU A 68 -22.65 7.14 -5.62
N ASN A 69 -22.90 5.84 -5.48
CA ASN A 69 -22.65 5.09 -4.25
C ASN A 69 -21.17 5.13 -3.84
N LEU A 70 -20.25 5.02 -4.80
CA LEU A 70 -18.80 5.09 -4.57
C LEU A 70 -18.31 6.51 -4.33
N ASP A 71 -18.95 7.53 -4.92
CA ASP A 71 -18.58 8.92 -4.67
C ASP A 71 -18.93 9.34 -3.23
N ARG A 72 -20.07 8.87 -2.71
CA ARG A 72 -20.52 9.20 -1.34
C ARG A 72 -19.81 8.40 -0.25
N ARG A 73 -19.60 7.09 -0.45
CA ARG A 73 -19.07 6.19 0.59
C ARG A 73 -17.58 5.86 0.40
N GLY A 74 -17.06 5.98 -0.81
CA GLY A 74 -15.70 5.54 -1.14
C GLY A 74 -15.52 4.01 -1.15
N GLU A 75 -16.55 3.25 -0.79
CA GLU A 75 -16.58 1.79 -0.74
C GLU A 75 -17.98 1.21 -0.99
N LEU A 76 -18.01 -0.04 -1.45
CA LEU A 76 -19.20 -0.82 -1.75
C LEU A 76 -18.90 -2.31 -1.55
N THR A 77 -19.87 -3.06 -1.03
CA THR A 77 -19.87 -4.52 -1.06
C THR A 77 -21.17 -5.04 -1.66
N ALA A 78 -21.08 -6.10 -2.45
CA ALA A 78 -22.23 -6.72 -3.10
C ALA A 78 -22.01 -8.21 -3.32
N ASP A 79 -23.07 -9.00 -3.14
CA ASP A 79 -23.10 -10.40 -3.50
C ASP A 79 -23.56 -10.53 -4.96
N VAL A 80 -22.67 -10.99 -5.83
CA VAL A 80 -22.90 -11.07 -7.28
C VAL A 80 -23.03 -12.53 -7.71
N PRO A 81 -24.19 -12.94 -8.27
CA PRO A 81 -24.33 -14.24 -8.88
C PRO A 81 -23.61 -14.30 -10.23
N TRP A 82 -22.67 -15.23 -10.35
CA TRP A 82 -21.91 -15.54 -11.57
C TRP A 82 -21.45 -17.00 -11.54
N ASP A 83 -21.46 -17.70 -12.69
CA ASP A 83 -21.06 -19.12 -12.81
C ASP A 83 -21.71 -20.05 -11.75
N ASN A 84 -23.03 -19.90 -11.56
CA ASN A 84 -23.82 -20.65 -10.57
C ASN A 84 -23.35 -20.54 -9.11
N LYS A 85 -22.53 -19.53 -8.79
CA LYS A 85 -22.03 -19.24 -7.44
C LYS A 85 -22.29 -17.79 -7.09
N ILE A 86 -22.31 -17.52 -5.78
CA ILE A 86 -22.38 -16.16 -5.25
C ILE A 86 -20.96 -15.72 -4.93
N HIS A 87 -20.55 -14.60 -5.50
CA HIS A 87 -19.25 -13.99 -5.27
C HIS A 87 -19.41 -12.70 -4.47
N HIS A 88 -18.73 -12.62 -3.33
CA HIS A 88 -18.71 -11.42 -2.51
C HIS A 88 -17.71 -10.41 -3.08
N ILE A 89 -18.21 -9.41 -3.80
CA ILE A 89 -17.41 -8.38 -4.45
C ILE A 89 -17.33 -7.16 -3.56
N SER A 90 -16.12 -6.66 -3.33
CA SER A 90 -15.89 -5.36 -2.69
C SER A 90 -15.20 -4.41 -3.65
N VAL A 91 -15.61 -3.15 -3.61
CA VAL A 91 -14.99 -2.04 -4.35
C VAL A 91 -14.64 -0.96 -3.34
N ASP A 92 -13.38 -0.53 -3.30
CA ASP A 92 -12.93 0.50 -2.36
C ASP A 92 -11.92 1.45 -2.99
N SER A 93 -11.84 2.67 -2.45
CA SER A 93 -10.82 3.66 -2.81
C SER A 93 -9.73 3.82 -1.75
N SER A 94 -9.82 3.09 -0.63
CA SER A 94 -8.90 3.24 0.51
C SER A 94 -7.62 2.41 0.37
N PHE A 95 -7.69 1.29 -0.38
CA PHE A 95 -6.59 0.35 -0.60
C PHE A 95 -5.99 -0.21 0.70
N GLN A 96 -6.79 -0.38 1.76
CA GLN A 96 -6.31 -0.96 3.02
C GLN A 96 -5.92 -2.44 2.87
N GLY A 97 -4.75 -2.82 3.42
CA GLY A 97 -4.14 -4.13 3.24
C GLY A 97 -3.43 -4.29 1.90
N PHE A 98 -3.13 -5.52 1.52
CA PHE A 98 -2.44 -5.84 0.28
C PHE A 98 -3.32 -5.67 -0.96
N THR A 99 -2.73 -5.11 -2.01
CA THR A 99 -3.31 -5.01 -3.35
C THR A 99 -2.29 -5.46 -4.38
N PRO A 100 -2.42 -6.67 -4.95
CA PRO A 100 -1.55 -7.11 -6.03
C PRO A 100 -1.82 -6.30 -7.31
N LEU A 101 -0.75 -5.93 -8.01
CA LEU A 101 -0.81 -5.17 -9.26
C LEU A 101 -0.56 -6.05 -10.49
N ASN A 102 -0.18 -7.31 -10.29
CA ASN A 102 -0.03 -8.31 -11.33
C ASN A 102 -0.12 -9.71 -10.71
N ASP A 103 -0.35 -10.69 -11.58
CA ASP A 103 0.11 -12.06 -11.37
C ASP A 103 1.51 -12.21 -11.98
N THR A 104 2.29 -13.11 -11.41
CA THR A 104 3.55 -13.58 -12.03
C THR A 104 3.27 -14.91 -12.69
N GLU A 105 3.93 -15.19 -13.82
CA GLU A 105 3.86 -16.52 -14.43
C GLU A 105 4.47 -17.55 -13.45
N ASP A 106 3.74 -18.64 -13.22
CA ASP A 106 3.97 -19.67 -12.20
C ASP A 106 5.21 -20.56 -12.47
N GLU A 107 6.34 -19.98 -12.91
CA GLU A 107 7.61 -20.69 -12.84
C GLU A 107 8.13 -20.65 -11.40
N ILE A 108 7.72 -21.69 -10.66
CA ILE A 108 8.08 -21.95 -9.27
C ILE A 108 9.61 -21.82 -9.09
N GLY A 109 10.02 -20.95 -8.17
CA GLY A 109 11.41 -20.86 -7.70
C GLY A 109 12.12 -19.52 -7.97
N ASP A 110 11.55 -18.65 -8.80
CA ASP A 110 12.30 -17.53 -9.38
C ASP A 110 11.65 -16.12 -9.19
N MET A 111 10.55 -16.05 -8.45
CA MET A 111 9.77 -14.83 -8.20
C MET A 111 10.35 -13.97 -7.06
N ILE A 112 10.13 -12.65 -7.12
CA ILE A 112 10.43 -11.67 -6.07
C ILE A 112 9.13 -10.95 -5.66
N ASP A 113 8.87 -10.80 -4.36
CA ASP A 113 7.83 -9.89 -3.87
C ASP A 113 8.37 -8.46 -3.78
N VAL A 114 7.70 -7.53 -4.46
CA VAL A 114 7.98 -6.10 -4.34
C VAL A 114 6.85 -5.45 -3.56
N ILE A 115 7.10 -5.08 -2.31
CA ILE A 115 6.08 -4.52 -1.41
C ILE A 115 6.27 -3.01 -1.29
N ALA A 116 5.30 -2.25 -1.80
CA ALA A 116 5.31 -0.80 -1.78
C ALA A 116 4.42 -0.24 -0.66
N ILE A 117 4.99 0.59 0.21
CA ILE A 117 4.34 1.16 1.39
C ILE A 117 4.45 2.69 1.37
N SER A 118 3.30 3.35 1.40
CA SER A 118 3.19 4.82 1.39
C SER A 118 3.45 5.44 2.76
N GLY A 119 3.49 6.77 2.83
CA GLY A 119 3.75 7.50 4.07
C GLY A 119 2.49 7.92 4.85
N LEU A 120 2.68 8.69 5.91
CA LEU A 120 1.61 9.24 6.74
C LEU A 120 0.73 10.20 5.93
N SER A 121 -0.57 10.25 6.25
CA SER A 121 -1.55 11.11 5.58
C SER A 121 -1.53 11.02 4.04
N SER A 122 -1.11 9.87 3.51
CA SER A 122 -0.99 9.65 2.07
C SER A 122 -1.88 8.50 1.61
N HIS A 123 -2.37 8.61 0.38
CA HIS A 123 -3.20 7.58 -0.23
C HIS A 123 -2.30 6.44 -0.75
N PRO A 124 -2.55 5.16 -0.42
CA PRO A 124 -1.66 4.05 -0.80
C PRO A 124 -1.41 3.97 -2.30
N PHE A 125 -2.46 4.00 -3.13
CA PHE A 125 -2.32 4.08 -4.58
C PHE A 125 -1.78 5.44 -5.08
N GLY A 126 -2.32 6.55 -4.56
CA GLY A 126 -2.01 7.89 -5.04
C GLY A 126 -0.56 8.34 -4.82
N SER A 127 0.11 7.81 -3.79
CA SER A 127 1.51 8.14 -3.47
C SER A 127 2.51 7.73 -4.56
N TRP A 128 2.13 6.78 -5.40
CA TRP A 128 2.96 6.26 -6.49
C TRP A 128 2.45 6.72 -7.86
N LYS A 129 1.43 7.58 -7.91
CA LYS A 129 0.82 8.09 -9.13
C LYS A 129 1.38 9.48 -9.47
N ALA A 130 1.65 9.71 -10.75
CA ALA A 130 2.05 11.01 -11.26
C ALA A 130 1.02 12.09 -10.87
N ARG A 131 1.51 13.24 -10.38
CA ARG A 131 0.66 14.37 -9.98
C ARG A 131 -0.16 14.87 -11.16
N GLY A 132 -1.48 14.94 -11.00
CA GLY A 132 -2.40 15.36 -12.05
C GLY A 132 -2.51 14.39 -13.24
N GLY A 133 -1.84 13.24 -13.18
CA GLY A 133 -1.82 12.22 -14.21
C GLY A 133 -2.58 10.95 -13.84
N LYS A 134 -2.64 10.03 -14.81
CA LYS A 134 -3.20 8.67 -14.63
C LYS A 134 -2.12 7.61 -14.39
N PHE A 135 -0.88 7.91 -14.79
CA PHE A 135 0.25 6.98 -14.75
C PHE A 135 0.71 6.74 -13.31
N MET A 136 0.71 5.48 -12.90
CA MET A 136 1.21 5.01 -11.60
C MET A 136 2.30 3.99 -11.89
N TRP A 137 3.57 4.37 -11.71
CA TRP A 137 4.70 3.65 -12.29
C TRP A 137 4.86 2.21 -11.79
N LEU A 138 4.48 1.90 -10.54
CA LEU A 138 4.50 0.52 -10.03
C LEU A 138 3.50 -0.37 -10.77
N ARG A 139 2.30 0.15 -11.09
CA ARG A 139 1.25 -0.61 -11.81
C ARG A 139 1.49 -0.60 -13.32
N ASP A 140 1.79 0.57 -13.86
CA ASP A 140 1.73 0.83 -15.28
C ASP A 140 3.02 0.49 -16.02
N GLU A 141 4.13 0.37 -15.28
CA GLU A 141 5.45 -0.01 -15.79
C GLU A 141 5.96 -1.27 -15.10
N VAL A 142 6.34 -1.19 -13.81
CA VAL A 142 7.05 -2.27 -13.10
C VAL A 142 6.29 -3.58 -13.13
N ALA A 143 5.00 -3.57 -12.78
CA ALA A 143 4.16 -4.76 -12.77
C ALA A 143 3.93 -5.39 -14.16
N LYS A 144 4.21 -4.65 -15.25
CA LYS A 144 4.06 -5.14 -16.63
C LYS A 144 5.38 -5.58 -17.26
N THR A 145 6.50 -5.00 -16.83
CA THR A 145 7.82 -5.26 -17.43
C THR A 145 8.69 -6.20 -16.60
N ALA A 146 8.48 -6.27 -15.29
CA ALA A 146 9.22 -7.14 -14.40
C ALA A 146 8.48 -8.47 -14.21
N ASN A 147 8.57 -9.38 -15.19
CA ASN A 147 7.79 -10.63 -15.24
C ASN A 147 7.98 -11.54 -14.01
N ARG A 148 9.11 -11.42 -13.31
CA ARG A 148 9.45 -12.17 -12.09
C ARG A 148 9.10 -11.43 -10.80
N ALA A 149 8.61 -10.19 -10.88
CA ALA A 149 8.27 -9.38 -9.71
C ALA A 149 6.77 -9.37 -9.48
N ARG A 150 6.33 -9.88 -8.33
CA ARG A 150 4.97 -9.70 -7.85
C ARG A 150 4.88 -8.38 -7.11
N VAL A 151 4.26 -7.39 -7.72
CA VAL A 151 4.16 -6.04 -7.17
C VAL A 151 2.92 -5.92 -6.29
N LEU A 152 3.13 -5.60 -5.02
CA LEU A 152 2.12 -5.51 -3.98
C LEU A 152 2.10 -4.09 -3.42
N LEU A 153 0.95 -3.42 -3.45
CA LEU A 153 0.75 -2.24 -2.61
C LEU A 153 0.29 -2.70 -1.24
N TYR A 154 0.77 -2.04 -0.18
CA TYR A 154 0.23 -2.20 1.15
C TYR A 154 -0.30 -0.86 1.66
N GLY A 155 -1.61 -0.80 1.90
CA GLY A 155 -2.25 0.32 2.57
C GLY A 155 -2.50 0.05 4.03
N TYR A 156 -2.34 1.08 4.85
CA TYR A 156 -2.72 1.09 6.26
C TYR A 156 -3.51 2.36 6.55
N ASN A 157 -4.10 2.49 7.73
CA ASN A 157 -4.81 3.72 8.07
C ASN A 157 -3.79 4.87 8.22
N THR A 158 -3.77 5.78 7.25
CA THR A 158 -2.85 6.92 7.22
C THR A 158 -3.51 8.23 7.68
N SER A 159 -4.80 8.21 8.03
CA SER A 159 -5.60 9.43 8.28
C SER A 159 -5.13 10.20 9.51
N LEU A 160 -4.80 11.48 9.33
CA LEU A 160 -4.45 12.40 10.42
C LEU A 160 -5.62 13.29 10.87
N VAL A 161 -6.53 13.62 9.97
CA VAL A 161 -7.66 14.54 10.21
C VAL A 161 -8.87 13.75 10.68
N ASN A 162 -9.46 14.14 11.81
CA ASN A 162 -10.59 13.44 12.44
C ASN A 162 -10.34 11.94 12.70
N SER A 163 -9.07 11.54 12.85
CA SER A 163 -8.74 10.17 13.24
C SER A 163 -9.17 9.93 14.68
N GLU A 164 -9.93 8.86 14.91
CA GLU A 164 -10.16 8.30 16.25
C GLU A 164 -9.12 7.21 16.58
N SER A 165 -8.24 6.88 15.64
CA SER A 165 -7.23 5.85 15.76
C SER A 165 -5.94 6.41 16.37
N PHE A 166 -5.41 5.73 17.40
CA PHE A 166 -4.17 6.05 18.12
C PHE A 166 -2.97 5.21 17.63
N GLN A 167 -3.00 4.66 16.41
CA GLN A 167 -1.95 3.76 15.97
C GLN A 167 -0.59 4.47 15.88
N ASP A 168 0.39 3.96 16.60
CA ASP A 168 1.78 4.37 16.46
C ASP A 168 2.51 3.54 15.38
N ILE A 169 3.78 3.88 15.12
CA ILE A 169 4.61 3.16 14.12
C ILE A 169 4.76 1.69 14.50
N GLY A 170 4.85 1.38 15.80
CA GLY A 170 4.97 0.01 16.31
C GLY A 170 3.74 -0.83 16.00
N ASP A 171 2.54 -0.28 16.18
CA ASP A 171 1.27 -0.95 15.85
C ASP A 171 1.15 -1.21 14.34
N ILE A 172 1.44 -0.20 13.53
CA ILE A 172 1.40 -0.31 12.06
C ILE A 172 2.43 -1.35 11.59
N ALA A 173 3.64 -1.30 12.13
CA ALA A 173 4.71 -2.23 11.81
C ALA A 173 4.37 -3.66 12.21
N LYS A 174 3.81 -3.87 13.41
CA LYS A 174 3.34 -5.19 13.85
C LYS A 174 2.30 -5.75 12.90
N ARG A 175 1.34 -4.92 12.48
CA ARG A 175 0.32 -5.33 11.52
C ARG A 175 0.92 -5.67 10.15
N LEU A 176 1.83 -4.85 9.65
CA LEU A 176 2.57 -5.15 8.42
C LEU A 176 3.33 -6.48 8.52
N SER A 177 4.04 -6.73 9.62
CA SER A 177 4.76 -7.99 9.84
C SER A 177 3.83 -9.20 9.80
N SER A 178 2.71 -9.15 10.51
CA SER A 178 1.72 -10.23 10.50
C SER A 178 1.04 -10.40 9.14
N ASP A 179 0.71 -9.31 8.44
CA ASP A 179 0.10 -9.39 7.12
C ASP A 179 1.08 -9.98 6.08
N VAL A 180 2.36 -9.61 6.13
CA VAL A 180 3.41 -10.20 5.26
C VAL A 180 3.52 -11.70 5.50
N ASN A 181 3.56 -12.12 6.77
CA ASN A 181 3.58 -13.53 7.13
C ASN A 181 2.34 -14.27 6.60
N ALA A 182 1.15 -13.67 6.73
CA ALA A 182 -0.10 -14.27 6.26
C ALA A 182 -0.11 -14.53 4.74
N ILE A 183 0.40 -13.59 3.94
CA ILE A 183 0.43 -13.75 2.47
C ILE A 183 1.57 -14.66 1.95
N ARG A 184 2.43 -15.12 2.85
CA ARG A 184 3.55 -16.03 2.58
C ARG A 184 3.26 -17.44 3.06
N GLY A 185 2.65 -17.60 4.24
CA GLY A 185 2.23 -18.91 4.77
C GLY A 185 1.14 -19.62 3.94
N GLY A 186 0.45 -18.91 3.04
CA GLY A 186 -0.62 -19.47 2.19
C GLY A 186 -0.20 -20.01 0.82
N ARG A 187 1.11 -20.06 0.48
CA ARG A 187 1.57 -20.42 -0.87
C ARG A 187 1.80 -21.93 -1.07
N PRO A 188 1.09 -22.60 -2.00
CA PRO A 188 1.41 -23.94 -2.45
C PRO A 188 2.70 -23.93 -3.27
N GLY A 189 3.53 -24.95 -3.08
CA GLY A 189 4.76 -25.11 -3.86
C GLY A 189 5.86 -24.10 -3.53
N GLN A 190 5.69 -23.29 -2.48
CA GLN A 190 6.83 -22.56 -1.92
C GLN A 190 7.79 -23.60 -1.35
N ASP A 191 8.93 -23.75 -2.02
CA ASP A 191 10.00 -24.60 -1.53
C ASP A 191 10.44 -24.02 -0.18
N VAL A 192 10.31 -24.83 0.88
CA VAL A 192 10.77 -24.48 2.23
C VAL A 192 12.28 -24.17 2.22
N PHE A 193 13.00 -24.71 1.23
CA PHE A 193 14.43 -24.51 1.05
C PHE A 193 14.79 -23.23 0.24
N MET A 194 13.85 -22.62 -0.50
CA MET A 194 14.08 -21.37 -1.25
C MET A 194 12.89 -20.40 -1.11
N PRO A 195 12.83 -19.61 -0.03
CA PRO A 195 11.74 -18.68 0.18
C PRO A 195 11.81 -17.51 -0.82
N THR A 196 10.65 -17.05 -1.31
CA THR A 196 10.55 -15.94 -2.27
C THR A 196 11.22 -14.67 -1.71
N PRO A 197 12.24 -14.09 -2.36
CA PRO A 197 12.86 -12.84 -1.94
C PRO A 197 11.86 -11.68 -1.83
N ILE A 198 12.10 -10.78 -0.88
CA ILE A 198 11.30 -9.58 -0.62
C ILE A 198 12.17 -8.34 -0.84
N VAL A 199 11.62 -7.39 -1.60
CA VAL A 199 12.13 -6.02 -1.72
C VAL A 199 11.05 -5.04 -1.28
N PHE A 200 11.38 -4.19 -0.30
CA PHE A 200 10.50 -3.11 0.13
C PHE A 200 10.77 -1.82 -0.64
N ILE A 201 9.70 -1.16 -1.07
CA ILE A 201 9.74 0.21 -1.58
C ILE A 201 8.93 1.08 -0.64
N ALA A 202 9.56 2.01 0.05
CA ALA A 202 8.91 2.76 1.11
C ALA A 202 9.07 4.26 0.93
N HIS A 203 7.99 5.01 1.14
CA HIS A 203 7.99 6.45 1.04
C HIS A 203 7.69 7.11 2.39
N SER A 204 8.48 8.13 2.74
CA SER A 204 8.30 8.96 3.94
C SER A 204 8.17 8.11 5.22
N LEU A 205 7.12 8.32 6.04
CA LEU A 205 6.88 7.51 7.25
C LEU A 205 6.85 6.00 6.98
N GLY A 206 6.43 5.58 5.79
CA GLY A 206 6.38 4.17 5.41
C GLY A 206 7.74 3.48 5.56
N GLY A 207 8.85 4.21 5.38
CA GLY A 207 10.18 3.65 5.59
C GLY A 207 10.51 3.37 7.05
N LEU A 208 10.02 4.19 7.99
CA LEU A 208 10.16 3.92 9.43
C LEU A 208 9.31 2.72 9.83
N VAL A 209 8.09 2.61 9.29
CA VAL A 209 7.22 1.44 9.46
C VAL A 209 7.90 0.16 8.96
N VAL A 210 8.52 0.19 7.77
CA VAL A 210 9.27 -0.96 7.23
C VAL A 210 10.44 -1.34 8.13
N LYS A 211 11.24 -0.38 8.60
CA LYS A 211 12.37 -0.65 9.50
C LYS A 211 11.93 -1.31 10.80
N GLU A 212 10.86 -0.80 11.40
CA GLU A 212 10.30 -1.36 12.63
C GLU A 212 9.72 -2.76 12.36
N ALA A 213 9.06 -2.96 11.22
CA ALA A 213 8.48 -4.25 10.84
C ALA A 213 9.57 -5.30 10.61
N ILE A 214 10.69 -4.94 10.00
CA ILE A 214 11.87 -5.80 9.81
C ILE A 214 12.42 -6.24 11.16
N TYR A 215 12.56 -5.31 12.11
CA TYR A 215 12.98 -5.64 13.47
C TYR A 215 12.02 -6.65 14.12
N LYS A 216 10.71 -6.41 14.06
CA LYS A 216 9.70 -7.35 14.59
C LYS A 216 9.70 -8.71 13.89
N MET A 217 9.87 -8.74 12.57
CA MET A 217 9.98 -9.99 11.80
C MET A 217 11.21 -10.80 12.23
N SER A 218 12.33 -10.15 12.54
CA SER A 218 13.53 -10.86 13.02
C SER A 218 13.28 -11.65 14.31
N GLU A 219 12.33 -11.22 15.13
CA GLU A 219 11.94 -11.89 16.38
C GLU A 219 10.79 -12.90 16.18
N GLN A 220 9.84 -12.60 15.30
CA GLN A 220 8.55 -13.32 15.21
C GLN A 220 8.43 -14.22 13.98
N TYR A 221 9.06 -13.83 12.87
CA TYR A 221 8.93 -14.44 11.54
C TYR A 221 10.31 -14.55 10.87
N PRO A 222 11.24 -15.34 11.44
CA PRO A 222 12.64 -15.37 10.98
C PRO A 222 12.79 -15.76 9.50
N ASP A 223 11.96 -16.67 8.99
CA ASP A 223 12.01 -17.08 7.58
C ASP A 223 11.62 -15.93 6.63
N ASP A 224 10.57 -15.17 6.99
CA ASP A 224 10.17 -13.99 6.22
C ASP A 224 11.22 -12.89 6.31
N PHE A 225 11.81 -12.70 7.48
CA PHE A 225 12.91 -11.75 7.70
C PHE A 225 14.16 -12.09 6.86
N LEU A 226 14.58 -13.35 6.86
CA LEU A 226 15.72 -13.84 6.07
C LEU A 226 15.45 -13.78 4.56
N SER A 227 14.18 -13.65 4.16
CA SER A 227 13.80 -13.45 2.77
C SER A 227 13.94 -12.00 2.30
N ILE A 228 14.34 -11.05 3.14
CA ILE A 228 14.40 -9.62 2.78
C ILE A 228 15.79 -9.28 2.23
N TYR A 229 15.85 -8.93 0.95
CA TYR A 229 17.11 -8.65 0.25
C TYR A 229 17.34 -7.16 -0.01
N GLY A 230 16.28 -6.34 -0.03
CA GLY A 230 16.42 -4.95 -0.44
C GLY A 230 15.38 -3.99 0.07
N LEU A 231 15.82 -2.75 0.31
CA LEU A 231 14.98 -1.60 0.64
C LEU A 231 15.30 -0.45 -0.32
N LEU A 232 14.28 0.12 -0.94
CA LEU A 232 14.32 1.38 -1.67
C LEU A 232 13.49 2.42 -0.91
N LEU A 233 14.17 3.41 -0.33
CA LEU A 233 13.61 4.36 0.61
C LEU A 233 13.53 5.77 -0.02
N PHE A 234 12.34 6.35 -0.10
CA PHE A 234 12.11 7.69 -0.65
C PHE A 234 11.75 8.67 0.46
N GLY A 235 12.62 9.64 0.74
CA GLY A 235 12.34 10.75 1.68
C GLY A 235 12.02 10.29 3.11
N VAL A 236 12.63 9.20 3.58
CA VAL A 236 12.34 8.62 4.89
C VAL A 236 13.00 9.47 6.01
N PRO A 237 12.24 9.92 7.04
CA PRO A 237 12.75 10.82 8.07
C PRO A 237 13.53 10.06 9.15
N ASN A 238 14.66 9.45 8.79
CA ASN A 238 15.46 8.67 9.75
C ASN A 238 15.97 9.52 10.93
N GLY A 239 16.19 10.81 10.72
CA GLY A 239 16.59 11.78 11.75
C GLY A 239 15.43 12.60 12.34
N GLY A 240 14.19 12.30 11.98
CA GLY A 240 13.00 13.02 12.43
C GLY A 240 12.50 14.09 11.46
N ILE A 241 11.40 14.73 11.84
CA ILE A 241 10.76 15.82 11.10
C ILE A 241 10.50 17.03 11.99
N LYS A 242 10.41 18.22 11.39
CA LYS A 242 9.93 19.42 12.09
C LYS A 242 8.45 19.30 12.43
N THR A 243 8.15 18.80 13.63
CA THR A 243 6.79 18.51 14.12
C THR A 243 5.93 19.75 14.31
N GLN A 244 6.53 20.93 14.50
CA GLN A 244 5.83 22.21 14.67
C GLN A 244 4.80 22.52 13.56
N TYR A 245 5.02 22.04 12.33
CA TYR A 245 4.10 22.23 11.20
C TYR A 245 2.89 21.31 11.25
N TRP A 246 2.97 20.22 12.00
CA TRP A 246 1.94 19.19 12.14
C TRP A 246 1.12 19.36 13.42
N MET A 247 1.73 19.93 14.47
CA MET A 247 1.06 20.16 15.76
C MET A 247 -0.30 20.85 15.63
N PRO A 248 -0.51 21.92 14.84
CA PRO A 248 -1.84 22.53 14.71
C PRO A 248 -2.95 21.60 14.20
N ILE A 249 -2.59 20.51 13.51
CA ILE A 249 -3.53 19.51 12.98
C ILE A 249 -3.79 18.41 14.00
N VAL A 250 -2.77 18.02 14.79
CA VAL A 250 -2.84 16.87 15.70
C VAL A 250 -2.98 17.24 17.17
N ASP A 251 -2.94 18.52 17.54
CA ASP A 251 -2.90 19.00 18.93
C ASP A 251 -4.02 18.42 19.81
N ARG A 252 -5.18 18.14 19.20
CA ARG A 252 -6.39 17.56 19.82
C ARG A 252 -6.79 16.20 19.25
N ASN A 253 -5.89 15.54 18.52
CA ASN A 253 -6.14 14.26 17.88
C ASN A 253 -5.27 13.15 18.51
N PRO A 254 -5.76 11.90 18.62
CA PRO A 254 -4.97 10.73 19.02
C PRO A 254 -3.57 10.61 18.37
N ASN A 255 -3.41 11.08 17.14
CA ASN A 255 -2.15 11.04 16.40
C ASN A 255 -1.03 11.96 16.95
N ARG A 256 -1.27 12.75 17.99
CA ARG A 256 -0.24 13.60 18.61
C ARG A 256 0.99 12.80 19.03
N GLY A 257 0.79 11.64 19.66
CA GLY A 257 1.88 10.77 20.13
C GLY A 257 2.77 10.29 18.98
N LEU A 258 2.16 9.92 17.86
CA LEU A 258 2.87 9.56 16.62
C LEU A 258 3.70 10.74 16.07
N ILE A 259 3.16 11.95 16.07
CA ILE A 259 3.93 13.11 15.59
C ILE A 259 5.09 13.42 16.55
N THR A 260 4.88 13.36 17.87
CA THR A 260 5.95 13.59 18.85
C THR A 260 7.06 12.53 18.74
N SER A 261 6.74 11.27 18.44
CA SER A 261 7.78 10.23 18.26
C SER A 261 8.65 10.46 17.02
N LEU A 262 8.25 11.38 16.12
CA LEU A 262 9.00 11.78 14.93
C LEU A 262 9.81 13.06 15.13
N GLU A 263 9.89 13.62 16.35
CA GLU A 263 10.75 14.77 16.63
C GLU A 263 12.22 14.47 16.36
N PRO A 264 13.01 15.48 15.91
CA PRO A 264 14.44 15.32 15.85
C PRO A 264 14.97 14.90 17.22
N ASP A 265 15.91 13.97 17.24
CA ASP A 265 16.49 13.42 18.47
C ASP A 265 15.50 12.71 19.41
N ALA A 266 14.32 12.32 18.92
CA ALA A 266 13.44 11.44 19.67
C ALA A 266 14.16 10.10 19.97
N TYR A 267 14.06 9.63 21.22
CA TYR A 267 14.62 8.34 21.62
C TYR A 267 14.12 7.19 20.74
N TYR A 268 12.84 7.24 20.37
CA TYR A 268 12.22 6.24 19.51
C TYR A 268 12.96 6.09 18.16
N LEU A 269 13.27 7.18 17.45
CA LEU A 269 13.95 7.12 16.16
C LEU A 269 15.37 6.57 16.27
N ARG A 270 16.11 6.96 17.32
CA ARG A 270 17.45 6.38 17.58
C ARG A 270 17.35 4.88 17.85
N SER A 271 16.46 4.48 18.76
CA SER A 271 16.26 3.06 19.08
C SER A 271 15.83 2.25 17.85
N LEU A 272 14.95 2.79 17.01
CA LEU A 272 14.53 2.15 15.77
C LEU A 272 15.71 1.97 14.80
N GLN A 273 16.52 3.01 14.61
CA GLN A 273 17.67 2.96 13.74
C GLN A 273 18.72 1.96 14.23
N ASP A 274 18.99 1.93 15.54
CA ASP A 274 19.93 0.99 16.17
C ASP A 274 19.44 -0.45 16.06
N ASN A 275 18.16 -0.69 16.34
CA ASN A 275 17.55 -2.02 16.21
C ASN A 275 17.57 -2.52 14.76
N PHE A 276 17.21 -1.67 13.80
CA PHE A 276 17.26 -2.01 12.38
C PHE A 276 18.69 -2.35 11.94
N ASN A 277 19.68 -1.51 12.27
CA ASN A 277 21.08 -1.76 11.91
C ASN A 277 21.65 -3.02 12.56
N ARG A 278 21.21 -3.35 13.77
CA ARG A 278 21.63 -4.55 14.50
C ARG A 278 21.18 -5.83 13.81
N VAL A 279 19.96 -5.86 13.27
CA VAL A 279 19.40 -7.08 12.67
C VAL A 279 19.63 -7.14 11.15
N PHE A 280 19.52 -6.02 10.44
CA PHE A 280 19.57 -5.97 8.99
C PHE A 280 20.97 -5.64 8.46
N CYS A 281 21.94 -6.47 8.84
CA CYS A 281 23.37 -6.31 8.51
C CYS A 281 23.90 -7.38 7.55
N PHE A 282 23.02 -8.00 6.76
CA PHE A 282 23.40 -9.05 5.81
C PHE A 282 24.31 -8.52 4.70
N PRO A 283 25.39 -9.24 4.31
CA PRO A 283 26.30 -8.80 3.25
C PRO A 283 25.59 -8.55 1.90
N ASP A 284 24.58 -9.37 1.60
CA ASP A 284 23.85 -9.32 0.33
C ASP A 284 22.63 -8.36 0.37
N ALA A 285 22.30 -7.81 1.54
CA ALA A 285 21.22 -6.85 1.66
C ALA A 285 21.60 -5.49 1.07
N ARG A 286 20.68 -4.88 0.33
CA ARG A 286 20.87 -3.55 -0.29
C ARG A 286 19.85 -2.54 0.24
N VAL A 287 20.33 -1.49 0.88
CA VAL A 287 19.49 -0.35 1.30
C VAL A 287 19.87 0.87 0.47
N THR A 288 18.95 1.33 -0.37
CA THR A 288 19.11 2.55 -1.18
C THR A 288 18.16 3.62 -0.66
N SER A 289 18.70 4.80 -0.33
CA SER A 289 17.91 5.96 0.11
C SER A 289 17.99 7.09 -0.91
N VAL A 290 16.83 7.60 -1.31
CA VAL A 290 16.65 8.70 -2.26
C VAL A 290 15.93 9.83 -1.53
N TYR A 291 16.42 11.06 -1.69
CA TYR A 291 15.86 12.24 -1.01
C TYR A 291 15.80 13.44 -1.96
N GLU A 292 14.86 14.35 -1.70
CA GLU A 292 14.71 15.58 -2.47
C GLU A 292 15.74 16.63 -2.03
N THR A 293 16.34 17.34 -2.99
CA THR A 293 17.32 18.40 -2.72
C THR A 293 16.70 19.80 -2.80
N MET A 294 15.62 19.95 -3.55
CA MET A 294 14.88 21.21 -3.73
C MET A 294 13.88 21.46 -2.59
N LYS A 295 13.60 22.72 -2.28
CA LYS A 295 12.54 23.09 -1.32
C LYS A 295 11.18 22.91 -1.99
N SER A 296 10.20 22.38 -1.27
CA SER A 296 8.83 22.31 -1.76
C SER A 296 8.11 23.65 -1.63
N ALA A 297 7.05 23.86 -2.40
CA ALA A 297 6.16 25.00 -2.16
C ALA A 297 5.46 24.81 -0.81
N THR A 298 5.79 25.66 0.15
CA THR A 298 5.30 25.59 1.53
C THR A 298 3.77 25.73 1.57
N THR A 299 3.12 24.91 2.40
CA THR A 299 1.67 24.90 2.57
C THR A 299 1.17 26.22 3.18
N LYS A 300 0.21 26.89 2.52
CA LYS A 300 -0.59 27.97 3.14
C LYS A 300 -1.87 27.36 3.72
N VAL A 301 -2.13 27.57 5.01
CA VAL A 301 -3.40 27.19 5.65
C VAL A 301 -4.53 28.05 5.08
N SER A 302 -5.47 27.43 4.36
CA SER A 302 -6.71 28.07 3.89
C SER A 302 -7.82 27.82 4.90
N ARG A 303 -8.55 28.86 5.31
CA ARG A 303 -9.75 28.76 6.18
C ARG A 303 -10.94 28.00 5.57
N LYS A 304 -10.84 27.54 4.31
CA LYS A 304 -11.80 26.61 3.70
C LYS A 304 -11.19 25.20 3.72
N ALA A 305 -11.89 24.27 4.36
CA ALA A 305 -11.49 22.92 4.75
C ALA A 305 -11.00 21.99 3.60
N LYS A 306 -9.86 22.30 2.99
CA LYS A 306 -9.07 21.38 2.17
C LYS A 306 -7.60 21.53 2.56
N PHE A 307 -7.09 20.55 3.29
CA PHE A 307 -5.66 20.41 3.56
C PHE A 307 -5.03 19.61 2.42
N SER A 308 -4.05 20.19 1.74
CA SER A 308 -3.18 19.46 0.81
C SER A 308 -1.76 19.53 1.38
N PHE A 309 -1.22 18.41 1.87
CA PHE A 309 0.12 18.37 2.44
C PHE A 309 1.18 18.16 1.36
N HIS A 310 2.26 18.95 1.43
CA HIS A 310 3.49 18.72 0.68
C HIS A 310 4.61 18.41 1.70
N ILE A 311 5.04 17.15 1.70
CA ILE A 311 5.88 16.48 2.71
C ILE A 311 7.37 16.62 2.33
N ALA A 312 7.89 17.83 2.12
CA ALA A 312 9.33 18.01 1.86
C ALA A 312 10.02 19.00 2.81
N ASP A 313 9.34 20.06 3.23
CA ASP A 313 9.94 21.05 4.16
C ASP A 313 10.02 20.54 5.61
N ALA A 314 9.37 19.41 5.92
CA ALA A 314 9.45 18.77 7.23
C ALA A 314 10.74 17.95 7.43
N PHE A 315 11.50 17.67 6.38
CA PHE A 315 12.67 16.74 6.37
C PHE A 315 14.03 17.46 6.37
N LYS A 316 14.04 18.78 6.63
CA LYS A 316 15.25 19.59 6.80
C LYS A 316 15.32 20.13 8.22
#